data_AF-A0A7W6MMY1-F1
#
_entry.id   AF-A0A7W6MMY1-F1
#
_cell.length_a   1.000
_cell.length_b   1.000
_cell.length_c   1.000
_cell.angle_alpha   90.00
_cell.angle_beta   90.00
_cell.angle_gamma   90.00
#
_symmetry.space_group_name_H-M   'P 1'
#
loop_
_entity.id
_entity.type
_entity.pdbx_description
1 polymer ?
#
loop_
_entity_poly.entity_id
_entity_poly.type
_entity_poly.pdbx_seq_one_letter_code
_entity_poly.pdbx_strand_id
1 'polypeptide(L)'
;MRFYVESKIGPARRAKQLKKTLEAVGYDMKLSQCQRLVAQMMGFRDWGEMYHHIGLSEPSLGDAQVDEHERERRRKQHVGILREEGIEKEDAETAVDIIGPTDYGAPRADDSDEERDFVKEWGLTDSSRR
;
A
#
# COMPACT_ATOMS: atom_id res chain seq x y z
N MET A 1 2.42 -4.28 -13.61
CA MET A 1 3.64 -3.59 -13.12
C MET A 1 3.95 -4.16 -11.74
N ARG A 2 5.20 -4.52 -11.42
CA ARG A 2 5.63 -4.88 -10.06
C ARG A 2 6.33 -3.69 -9.40
N PHE A 3 5.99 -3.40 -8.15
CA PHE A 3 6.57 -2.34 -7.32
C PHE A 3 7.32 -2.98 -6.15
N TYR A 4 8.64 -2.93 -6.19
CA TYR A 4 9.50 -3.56 -5.19
C TYR A 4 9.74 -2.61 -4.01
N VAL A 5 9.74 -3.17 -2.79
CA VAL A 5 9.97 -2.45 -1.54
C VAL A 5 11.04 -3.16 -0.70
N GLU A 6 11.71 -2.38 0.15
CA GLU A 6 12.74 -2.86 1.06
C GLU A 6 12.18 -3.60 2.28
N SER A 7 10.95 -3.26 2.70
CA SER A 7 10.33 -3.84 3.90
C SER A 7 8.83 -4.05 3.74
N LYS A 8 8.28 -4.91 4.61
CA LYS A 8 6.83 -5.17 4.68
C LYS A 8 6.04 -4.08 5.41
N ILE A 9 6.72 -3.15 6.07
CA ILE A 9 6.09 -2.17 6.98
C ILE A 9 5.19 -1.22 6.18
N GLY A 10 5.72 -0.62 5.12
CA GLY A 10 4.98 0.29 4.25
C GLY A 10 3.70 -0.34 3.66
N PRO A 11 3.79 -1.49 2.97
CA PRO A 11 2.60 -2.19 2.47
C PRO A 11 1.59 -2.54 3.57
N ALA A 12 2.06 -3.00 4.73
CA ALA A 12 1.17 -3.42 5.81
C ALA A 12 0.42 -2.24 6.44
N ARG A 13 1.08 -1.09 6.56
CA ARG A 13 0.47 0.18 6.96
C ARG A 13 -0.61 0.60 5.98
N ARG A 14 -0.34 0.54 4.67
CA ARG A 14 -1.31 0.85 3.61
C ARG A 14 -2.52 -0.07 3.65
N ALA A 15 -2.33 -1.36 3.93
CA ALA A 15 -3.44 -2.30 4.07
C ALA A 15 -4.34 -1.96 5.28
N LYS A 16 -3.76 -1.53 6.41
CA LYS A 16 -4.52 -1.05 7.57
C LYS A 16 -5.28 0.25 7.24
N GLN A 17 -4.63 1.19 6.55
CA GLN A 17 -5.26 2.44 6.13
C GLN A 17 -6.41 2.18 5.16
N LEU A 18 -6.21 1.30 4.17
CA LEU A 18 -7.24 0.89 3.22
C LEU A 18 -8.46 0.32 3.95
N LYS A 19 -8.24 -0.58 4.93
CA LYS A 19 -9.32 -1.12 5.76
C LYS A 19 -10.10 0.00 6.45
N LYS A 20 -9.41 0.90 7.17
CA LYS A 20 -10.06 2.01 7.88
C LYS A 20 -10.84 2.92 6.94
N THR A 21 -10.28 3.24 5.78
CA THR A 21 -10.93 4.09 4.78
C THR A 21 -12.20 3.44 4.22
N LEU A 22 -12.13 2.16 3.88
CA LEU A 22 -13.28 1.44 3.33
C LEU A 22 -14.37 1.18 4.39
N GLU A 23 -13.99 0.91 5.64
CA GLU A 23 -14.94 0.81 6.76
C GLU A 23 -15.70 2.12 7.00
N ALA A 24 -15.01 3.26 6.89
CA ALA A 24 -15.62 4.58 7.10
C ALA A 24 -16.70 4.92 6.08
N VAL A 25 -16.67 4.29 4.89
CA VAL A 25 -17.68 4.46 3.82
C VAL A 25 -18.61 3.25 3.69
N GLY A 26 -18.55 2.29 4.62
CA GLY A 26 -19.55 1.23 4.78
C GLY A 26 -19.18 -0.15 4.23
N TYR A 27 -17.94 -0.39 3.78
CA TYR A 27 -17.49 -1.72 3.39
C TYR A 27 -16.87 -2.47 4.58
N ASP A 28 -17.38 -3.67 4.88
CA ASP A 28 -16.76 -4.58 5.85
C ASP A 28 -15.77 -5.52 5.15
N MET A 29 -14.48 -5.20 5.28
CA MET A 29 -13.40 -6.00 4.71
C MET A 29 -12.44 -6.50 5.77
N LYS A 30 -12.05 -7.78 5.70
CA LYS A 30 -11.00 -8.32 6.58
C LYS A 30 -9.65 -7.70 6.22
N LEU A 31 -8.78 -7.56 7.22
CA LEU A 31 -7.41 -7.05 7.01
C LEU A 31 -6.64 -7.91 5.99
N SER A 32 -6.84 -9.24 5.99
CA SER A 32 -6.23 -10.15 5.02
C SER A 32 -6.67 -9.89 3.58
N GLN A 33 -7.91 -9.44 3.36
CA GLN A 33 -8.38 -9.03 2.04
C GLN A 33 -7.71 -7.72 1.62
N CYS A 34 -7.61 -6.75 2.53
CA CYS A 34 -6.92 -5.48 2.26
C CYS A 34 -5.43 -5.68 1.95
N GLN A 35 -4.76 -6.61 2.65
CA GLN A 35 -3.39 -7.03 2.35
C GLN A 35 -3.28 -7.58 0.92
N ARG A 36 -4.16 -8.52 0.54
CA ARG A 36 -4.19 -9.06 -0.83
C ARG A 36 -4.36 -7.94 -1.86
N LEU A 37 -5.29 -7.00 -1.65
CA LEU A 37 -5.52 -5.90 -2.58
C LEU A 37 -4.29 -4.98 -2.71
N VAL A 38 -3.64 -4.63 -1.60
CA VAL A 38 -2.40 -3.83 -1.64
C VAL A 38 -1.29 -4.57 -2.38
N ALA A 39 -1.13 -5.88 -2.17
CA ALA A 39 -0.16 -6.68 -2.93
C ALA A 39 -0.47 -6.65 -4.44
N GLN A 40 -1.74 -6.75 -4.82
CA GLN A 40 -2.19 -6.63 -6.21
C GLN A 40 -1.93 -5.25 -6.80
N MET A 41 -2.14 -4.18 -6.03
CA MET A 41 -1.80 -2.81 -6.44
C MET A 41 -0.31 -2.69 -6.76
N MET A 42 0.52 -3.33 -5.93
CA MET A 42 1.96 -3.40 -6.12
C MET A 42 2.40 -4.44 -7.16
N GLY A 43 1.47 -5.12 -7.83
CA GLY A 43 1.76 -6.05 -8.94
C GLY A 43 2.01 -7.50 -8.59
N PHE A 44 1.73 -7.89 -7.36
CA PHE A 44 1.87 -9.27 -6.89
C PHE A 44 0.51 -9.95 -6.82
N ARG A 45 0.45 -11.26 -7.01
CA ARG A 45 -0.78 -12.05 -6.96
C ARG A 45 -1.43 -11.97 -5.59
N ASP A 46 -0.61 -12.08 -4.56
CA ASP A 46 -1.01 -12.10 -3.16
C ASP A 46 0.09 -11.58 -2.24
N TRP A 47 -0.24 -11.50 -0.95
CA TRP A 47 0.67 -11.01 0.09
C TRP A 47 1.92 -11.87 0.27
N GLY A 48 1.80 -13.19 0.06
CA GLY A 48 2.90 -14.14 0.21
C GLY A 48 3.94 -13.96 -0.89
N GLU A 49 3.49 -13.79 -2.14
CA GLU A 49 4.36 -13.47 -3.27
C GLU A 49 5.09 -12.14 -3.02
N MET A 50 4.37 -11.07 -2.64
CA MET A 50 4.99 -9.79 -2.32
C MET A 50 6.04 -9.94 -1.22
N TYR A 51 5.71 -10.64 -0.14
CA TYR A 51 6.63 -10.86 0.98
C TYR A 51 7.90 -11.61 0.58
N HIS A 52 7.77 -12.60 -0.32
CA HIS A 52 8.91 -13.33 -0.84
C HIS A 52 9.88 -12.45 -1.62
N HIS A 53 9.39 -11.39 -2.28
CA HIS A 53 10.20 -10.48 -3.09
C HIS A 53 10.84 -9.32 -2.33
N ILE A 54 10.53 -9.15 -1.04
CA ILE A 54 11.11 -8.07 -0.22
C ILE A 54 12.63 -8.25 -0.12
N GLY A 55 13.37 -7.19 -0.47
CA GLY A 55 14.84 -7.19 -0.43
C GLY A 55 15.54 -8.04 -1.51
N LEU A 56 14.79 -8.69 -2.42
CA LEU A 56 15.36 -9.48 -3.52
C LEU A 56 15.59 -8.67 -4.80
N SER A 57 15.13 -7.42 -4.85
CA SER A 57 15.21 -6.55 -6.03
C SER A 57 15.40 -5.10 -5.59
N GLU A 58 15.94 -4.28 -6.50
CA GLU A 58 16.07 -2.85 -6.24
C GLU A 58 14.69 -2.21 -5.98
N PRO A 59 14.56 -1.37 -4.95
CA PRO A 59 13.32 -0.69 -4.66
C PRO A 59 12.85 0.16 -5.83
N SER A 60 11.55 0.12 -6.10
CA SER A 60 10.95 0.91 -7.16
C SER A 60 10.82 2.38 -6.75
N LEU A 61 10.96 3.29 -7.71
CA LEU A 61 10.73 4.72 -7.50
C LEU A 61 9.26 4.96 -7.13
N GLY A 62 9.04 5.68 -6.03
CA GLY A 62 7.71 6.09 -5.57
C GLY A 62 7.06 7.10 -6.52
N ASP A 63 5.76 7.33 -6.34
CA ASP A 63 4.96 8.20 -7.22
C ASP A 63 5.38 9.69 -7.15
N ALA A 64 6.07 10.08 -6.08
CA ALA A 64 6.71 11.39 -5.95
C ALA A 64 7.97 11.55 -6.83
N GLN A 65 8.55 10.46 -7.32
CA GLN A 65 9.84 10.43 -8.03
C GLN A 65 9.70 10.11 -9.53
N VAL A 66 8.50 9.79 -10.00
CA VAL A 66 8.19 9.52 -11.40
C VAL A 66 7.42 10.68 -12.03
N ASP A 67 7.32 10.68 -13.36
CA ASP A 67 6.52 11.68 -14.06
C ASP A 67 5.01 11.52 -13.81
N GLU A 68 4.26 12.57 -14.13
CA GLU A 68 2.80 12.60 -13.96
C GLU A 68 2.08 11.48 -14.73
N HIS A 69 2.60 11.13 -15.91
CA HIS A 69 1.97 10.14 -16.75
C HIS A 69 2.07 8.74 -16.13
N GLU A 70 3.23 8.37 -15.60
CA GLU A 70 3.45 7.11 -14.90
C GLU A 70 2.65 7.05 -13.59
N ARG A 71 2.61 8.16 -12.83
CA ARG A 71 1.79 8.28 -11.63
C ARG A 71 0.31 8.05 -11.91
N GLU A 72 -0.24 8.71 -12.93
CA GLU A 72 -1.65 8.54 -13.32
C GLU A 72 -1.93 7.12 -13.85
N ARG A 73 -0.97 6.51 -14.55
CA ARG A 73 -1.07 5.11 -15.00
C ARG A 73 -1.18 4.15 -13.81
N ARG A 74 -0.35 4.34 -12.77
CA ARG A 74 -0.39 3.54 -11.54
C ARG A 74 -1.69 3.74 -10.78
N ARG A 75 -2.11 5.00 -10.60
CA ARG A 75 -3.39 5.35 -9.97
C ARG A 75 -4.58 4.64 -10.61
N LYS A 76 -4.68 4.68 -11.95
CA LYS A 76 -5.73 3.96 -12.70
C LYS A 76 -5.72 2.45 -12.46
N GLN A 77 -4.54 1.85 -12.41
CA GLN A 77 -4.39 0.42 -12.10
C GLN A 77 -4.90 0.11 -10.69
N HIS A 78 -4.52 0.92 -9.69
CA HIS A 78 -4.94 0.72 -8.30
C HIS A 78 -6.45 0.84 -8.13
N VAL A 79 -7.07 1.84 -8.77
CA VAL A 79 -8.52 2.02 -8.77
C VAL A 79 -9.20 0.82 -9.43
N GLY A 80 -8.66 0.33 -10.56
CA GLY A 80 -9.17 -0.86 -11.24
C GLY A 80 -9.26 -2.08 -10.30
N ILE A 81 -8.23 -2.32 -9.49
CA ILE A 81 -8.17 -3.46 -8.56
C ILE A 81 -9.27 -3.38 -7.49
N LEU A 82 -9.51 -2.18 -6.93
CA LEU A 82 -10.60 -2.02 -5.94
C LEU A 82 -11.97 -2.20 -6.59
N ARG A 83 -12.15 -1.71 -7.82
CA ARG A 83 -13.40 -1.86 -8.56
C ARG A 83 -13.70 -3.31 -8.92
N GLU A 84 -12.68 -4.12 -9.21
CA GLU A 84 -12.82 -5.57 -9.43
C GLU A 84 -13.33 -6.29 -8.16
N GLU A 85 -13.08 -5.75 -6.98
CA GLU A 85 -13.61 -6.26 -5.70
C GLU A 85 -15.03 -5.74 -5.40
N GLY A 86 -15.62 -4.93 -6.30
CA GLY A 86 -16.98 -4.39 -6.16
C GLY A 86 -17.06 -3.07 -5.38
N ILE A 87 -15.94 -2.39 -5.16
CA ILE A 87 -15.93 -1.05 -4.55
C ILE A 87 -16.35 -0.03 -5.61
N GLU A 88 -17.26 0.87 -5.24
CA GLU A 88 -17.73 1.92 -6.14
C GLU A 88 -16.58 2.83 -6.57
N LYS A 89 -16.70 3.39 -7.78
CA LYS A 89 -15.60 4.12 -8.41
C LYS A 89 -15.10 5.29 -7.55
N GLU A 90 -16.02 6.06 -6.98
CA GLU A 90 -15.70 7.25 -6.17
C GLU A 90 -14.99 6.87 -4.87
N ASP A 91 -15.45 5.81 -4.20
CA ASP A 91 -14.82 5.27 -3.00
C ASP A 91 -13.43 4.70 -3.30
N ALA A 92 -13.28 4.00 -4.43
CA ALA A 92 -12.01 3.43 -4.88
C ALA A 92 -10.99 4.53 -5.20
N GLU A 93 -11.38 5.58 -5.91
CA GLU A 93 -10.53 6.75 -6.19
C GLU A 93 -10.09 7.43 -4.90
N THR A 94 -11.04 7.70 -3.99
CA THR A 94 -10.76 8.30 -2.68
C THR A 94 -9.82 7.44 -1.84
N ALA A 95 -10.04 6.12 -1.81
CA ALA A 95 -9.19 5.20 -1.06
C ALA A 95 -7.76 5.18 -1.59
N VAL A 96 -7.58 5.12 -2.92
CA VAL A 96 -6.25 5.14 -3.54
C VAL A 96 -5.53 6.45 -3.24
N ASP A 97 -6.22 7.58 -3.30
CA ASP A 97 -5.64 8.91 -3.04
C ASP A 97 -5.21 9.07 -1.56
N ILE A 98 -5.96 8.46 -0.63
CA ILE A 98 -5.63 8.51 0.81
C ILE A 98 -4.43 7.61 1.15
N ILE A 99 -4.42 6.37 0.68
CA ILE A 99 -3.42 5.37 1.11
C ILE A 99 -2.11 5.49 0.35
N GLY A 100 -2.13 6.08 -0.85
CA GLY A 100 -0.95 6.20 -1.73
C GLY A 100 -0.15 4.90 -1.84
N PRO A 101 -0.65 3.88 -2.57
CA PRO A 101 -0.07 2.52 -2.58
C PRO A 101 1.43 2.47 -2.85
N THR A 102 1.91 3.41 -3.66
CA THR A 102 3.28 3.54 -4.16
C THR A 102 3.88 4.92 -3.83
N ASP A 103 3.51 5.50 -2.69
CA ASP A 103 3.96 6.82 -2.19
C ASP A 103 3.42 8.03 -2.97
N TYR A 104 2.08 8.17 -2.95
CA TYR A 104 1.38 9.33 -3.47
C TYR A 104 1.50 10.50 -2.47
N GLY A 105 2.26 11.55 -2.84
CA GLY A 105 2.44 12.75 -2.02
C GLY A 105 3.61 12.68 -1.03
N ALA A 106 4.14 13.86 -0.66
CA ALA A 106 5.30 14.03 0.21
C ALA A 106 5.17 13.26 1.55
N PRO A 107 6.29 12.84 2.18
CA PRO A 107 6.25 12.18 3.49
C PRO A 107 5.42 13.00 4.48
N ARG A 108 4.46 12.35 5.15
CA ARG A 108 3.65 13.04 6.16
C ARG A 108 4.58 13.30 7.34
N ALA A 109 4.60 14.53 7.84
CA ALA A 109 5.50 14.98 8.91
C ALA A 109 5.32 14.25 10.27
N ASP A 110 4.42 13.28 10.36
CA ASP A 110 4.07 12.51 11.56
C ASP A 110 4.48 11.02 11.46
N ASP A 111 5.27 10.66 10.44
CA ASP A 111 5.64 9.27 10.15
C ASP A 111 6.43 8.57 11.29
N SER A 112 7.03 9.30 12.24
CA SER A 112 7.92 8.70 13.25
C SER A 112 7.24 8.03 14.43
N ASP A 113 6.09 8.50 14.89
CA ASP A 113 5.45 7.97 16.10
C ASP A 113 4.53 6.77 15.77
N GLU A 114 3.77 6.84 14.67
CA GLU A 114 2.96 5.71 14.20
C GLU A 114 3.82 4.52 13.73
N GLU A 115 5.01 4.77 13.16
CA GLU A 115 5.90 3.70 12.68
C GLU A 115 6.51 2.91 13.86
N ARG A 116 6.85 3.59 14.96
CA ARG A 116 7.33 2.94 16.19
C ARG A 116 6.24 2.12 16.86
N ASP A 117 5.01 2.63 16.92
CA ASP A 117 3.87 1.89 17.46
C ASP A 117 3.49 0.70 16.58
N PHE A 118 3.55 0.84 15.25
CA PHE A 118 3.32 -0.25 14.31
C PHE A 118 4.33 -1.39 14.48
N VAL A 119 5.62 -1.06 14.57
CA VAL A 119 6.72 -2.02 14.82
C VAL A 119 6.51 -2.76 16.15
N LYS A 120 6.11 -2.03 17.19
CA LYS A 120 5.92 -2.57 18.55
C LYS A 120 4.66 -3.43 18.67
N GLU A 121 3.55 -2.99 18.10
CA GLU A 121 2.25 -3.70 18.10
C GLU A 121 2.35 -5.07 17.42
N TRP A 122 3.22 -5.20 16.40
CA TRP A 122 3.33 -6.43 15.59
C TRP A 122 4.66 -7.19 15.75
N GLY A 123 5.50 -6.80 16.71
CA GLY A 123 6.78 -7.47 16.96
C GLY A 123 7.72 -7.49 15.74
N LEU A 124 7.58 -6.51 14.85
CA LEU A 124 8.37 -6.41 13.63
C LEU A 124 9.72 -5.78 13.98
N THR A 125 10.71 -6.59 14.38
CA THR A 125 12.05 -6.07 14.62
C THR A 125 12.57 -5.33 13.39
N ASP A 126 12.81 -4.03 13.56
CA ASP A 126 13.52 -3.20 12.59
C ASP A 126 14.82 -3.90 12.21
N SER A 127 14.86 -4.41 10.98
CA SER A 127 16.00 -5.15 10.45
C SER A 127 16.99 -4.23 9.74
N SER A 128 16.70 -2.92 9.68
CA SER A 128 17.56 -1.91 9.06
C SER A 128 18.56 -1.32 10.07
N ARG A 129 19.35 -2.19 10.72
CA ARG A 129 20.64 -1.83 11.31
C ARG A 129 21.61 -3.01 11.27
N ARG A 130 22.25 -3.23 10.12
CA ARG A 130 23.58 -3.85 10.04
C ARG A 130 24.40 -3.18 8.96
#